data_AF-A0A5A7RG30-F1
#
_entry.id   AF-A0A5A7RG30-F1
#
_cell.length_a   1.000
_cell.length_b   1.000
_cell.length_c   1.000
_cell.angle_alpha   90.00
_cell.angle_beta   90.00
_cell.angle_gamma   90.00
#
_symmetry.space_group_name_H-M   'P 1'
#
loop_
_entity.id
_entity.type
_entity.pdbx_description
1 polymer ?
#
loop_
_entity_poly.entity_id
_entity_poly.type
_entity_poly.pdbx_seq_one_letter_code
_entity_poly.pdbx_strand_id
1 'polypeptide(L)'
;MDKPFIYLKGEGKRNTYVVWDAHDSIATSATFTSEADNTIAKCITFVNSYNSPPNKKPMKTAVAAMIQGDKSLFYRCGFFGFQDTLWDVSGRHYFKLCTIQGAVDFIFGAGQSLYECKIVGNGNTYLGRAWRDYARVLFYNSSMSEIIVPKGWDCWYNVGREYQLTFAEHSCKGLGSNTARRVKWIKKLSPQYLNHLTSFSFIDDKQGWMRKLPFHIFMA
;
A
#
# COMPACT_ATOMS: atom_id res chain seq x y z
N MET A 1 -22.09 5.76 -3.02
CA MET A 1 -22.55 7.15 -3.34
C MET A 1 -21.83 7.59 -4.60
N ASP A 2 -22.50 8.25 -5.54
CA ASP A 2 -21.84 8.78 -6.75
C ASP A 2 -21.52 10.27 -6.57
N LYS A 3 -20.33 10.56 -6.02
CA LYS A 3 -19.81 11.91 -5.81
C LYS A 3 -18.32 11.95 -6.20
N PRO A 4 -17.98 12.00 -7.50
CA PRO A 4 -16.58 12.07 -7.91
C PRO A 4 -15.95 13.41 -7.51
N PHE A 5 -14.62 13.49 -7.59
CA PHE A 5 -13.82 14.72 -7.35
C PHE A 5 -13.87 15.23 -5.90
N ILE A 6 -13.80 14.32 -4.94
CA ILE A 6 -13.67 14.68 -3.53
C ILE A 6 -12.25 15.17 -3.25
N TYR A 7 -12.12 16.36 -2.67
CA TYR A 7 -10.84 16.85 -2.15
C TYR A 7 -10.90 17.04 -0.64
N LEU A 8 -10.13 16.22 0.08
CA LEU A 8 -9.98 16.26 1.53
C LEU A 8 -8.60 16.81 1.90
N LYS A 9 -8.55 17.92 2.64
CA LYS A 9 -7.31 18.55 3.08
C LYS A 9 -7.31 18.72 4.60
N GLY A 10 -6.31 18.13 5.26
CA GLY A 10 -6.01 18.40 6.67
C GLY A 10 -4.97 19.51 6.84
N GLU A 11 -4.81 19.98 8.08
CA GLU A 11 -3.80 20.96 8.52
C GLU A 11 -2.38 20.38 8.55
N GLY A 12 -2.24 19.06 8.40
CA GLY A 12 -0.95 18.37 8.46
C GLY A 12 -1.11 16.93 8.92
N LYS A 13 -0.29 16.01 8.40
CA LYS A 13 -0.34 14.59 8.80
C LYS A 13 -0.03 14.32 10.28
N ARG A 14 0.51 15.32 10.98
CA ARG A 14 0.77 15.28 12.43
C ARG A 14 -0.25 16.08 13.25
N ASN A 15 -1.21 16.71 12.59
CA ASN A 15 -2.15 17.66 13.19
C ASN A 15 -3.61 17.25 12.98
N THR A 16 -3.92 16.54 11.89
CA THR A 16 -5.29 16.11 11.56
C THR A 16 -5.37 14.60 11.50
N TYR A 17 -6.25 14.03 12.33
CA TYR A 17 -6.44 12.59 12.49
C TYR A 17 -7.92 12.22 12.42
N VAL A 18 -8.23 11.14 11.71
CA VAL A 18 -9.50 10.42 11.80
C VAL A 18 -9.20 9.08 12.44
N VAL A 19 -9.79 8.80 13.59
CA VAL A 19 -9.44 7.65 14.44
C VAL A 19 -10.70 6.90 14.82
N TRP A 20 -10.65 5.58 14.66
CA TRP A 20 -11.67 4.65 15.14
C TRP A 20 -11.04 3.29 15.46
N ASP A 21 -11.79 2.35 16.04
CA ASP A 21 -11.29 1.03 16.47
C ASP A 21 -12.21 -0.15 16.08
N ALA A 22 -13.06 0.04 15.08
CA ALA A 22 -13.85 -1.05 14.51
C ALA A 22 -12.94 -2.18 13.99
N HIS A 23 -13.38 -3.42 14.16
CA HIS A 23 -12.59 -4.63 13.88
C HIS A 23 -13.48 -5.80 13.47
N ASP A 24 -12.91 -7.00 13.41
CA ASP A 24 -13.53 -8.30 13.07
C ASP A 24 -13.90 -8.52 11.59
N SER A 25 -14.35 -7.50 10.86
CA SER A 25 -14.76 -7.64 9.46
C SER A 25 -14.09 -6.60 8.57
N ILE A 26 -13.46 -7.06 7.48
CA ILE A 26 -12.89 -6.16 6.44
C ILE A 26 -13.95 -5.20 5.88
N ALA A 27 -15.20 -5.66 5.74
CA ALA A 27 -16.27 -4.89 5.11
C ALA A 27 -16.79 -3.73 5.98
N THR A 28 -16.56 -3.76 7.29
CA THR A 28 -17.15 -2.80 8.25
C THR A 28 -16.14 -2.17 9.21
N SER A 29 -14.87 -2.57 9.17
CA SER A 29 -13.83 -2.09 10.10
C SER A 29 -13.13 -0.81 9.63
N ALA A 30 -13.36 -0.35 8.40
CA ALA A 30 -12.67 0.81 7.84
C ALA A 30 -13.01 2.09 8.61
N THR A 31 -11.99 2.75 9.18
CA THR A 31 -12.13 4.10 9.76
C THR A 31 -12.49 5.15 8.70
N PHE A 32 -11.93 5.00 7.50
CA PHE A 32 -12.20 5.86 6.35
C PHE A 32 -12.42 5.03 5.09
N THR A 33 -13.44 5.38 4.32
CA THR A 33 -13.79 4.71 3.07
C THR A 33 -13.86 5.74 1.94
N SER A 34 -13.14 5.46 0.84
CA SER A 34 -13.14 6.27 -0.38
C SER A 34 -13.60 5.43 -1.58
N GLU A 35 -14.90 5.50 -1.88
CA GLU A 35 -15.50 4.87 -3.07
C GLU A 35 -15.52 5.79 -4.29
N ALA A 36 -15.34 7.09 -4.10
CA ALA A 36 -15.47 8.09 -5.16
C ALA A 36 -14.25 8.15 -6.08
N ASP A 37 -14.49 8.17 -7.38
CA ASP A 37 -13.44 8.40 -8.39
C ASP A 37 -12.86 9.82 -8.28
N ASN A 38 -11.60 9.97 -8.65
CA ASN A 38 -10.84 11.22 -8.64
C ASN A 38 -10.73 11.83 -7.22
N THR A 39 -10.66 10.98 -6.19
CA THR A 39 -10.50 11.44 -4.81
C THR A 39 -9.06 11.90 -4.56
N ILE A 40 -8.89 13.06 -3.94
CA ILE A 40 -7.62 13.55 -3.45
C ILE A 40 -7.70 13.71 -1.94
N ALA A 41 -6.78 13.10 -1.21
CA ALA A 41 -6.56 13.38 0.20
C ALA A 41 -5.15 13.95 0.41
N LYS A 42 -5.06 15.05 1.16
CA LYS A 42 -3.80 15.75 1.45
C LYS A 42 -3.64 16.04 2.94
N CYS A 43 -2.44 15.79 3.47
CA CYS A 43 -2.04 16.25 4.80
C CYS A 43 -2.99 15.81 5.95
N ILE A 44 -3.50 14.57 5.90
CA ILE A 44 -4.40 13.99 6.90
C ILE A 44 -3.99 12.55 7.22
N THR A 45 -4.25 12.10 8.45
CA THR A 45 -3.92 10.75 8.91
C THR A 45 -5.18 9.96 9.27
N PHE A 46 -5.27 8.72 8.77
CA PHE A 46 -6.31 7.76 9.10
C PHE A 46 -5.74 6.66 10.00
N VAL A 47 -6.41 6.38 11.10
CA VAL A 47 -5.95 5.43 12.12
C VAL A 47 -7.05 4.45 12.44
N ASN A 48 -6.72 3.16 12.41
CA ASN A 48 -7.46 2.17 13.18
C ASN A 48 -6.64 1.79 14.41
N SER A 49 -7.14 2.13 15.59
CA SER A 49 -6.39 1.95 16.85
C SER A 49 -6.54 0.54 17.45
N TYR A 50 -7.32 -0.34 16.82
CA TYR A 50 -7.41 -1.73 17.26
C TYR A 50 -6.05 -2.45 17.05
N ASN A 51 -5.49 -2.98 18.15
CA ASN A 51 -4.13 -3.55 18.24
C ASN A 51 -2.96 -2.61 17.86
N SER A 52 -3.18 -1.30 17.74
CA SER A 52 -2.12 -0.32 17.43
C SER A 52 -2.12 0.82 18.46
N PRO A 53 -1.19 0.84 19.45
CA PRO A 53 -0.03 -0.04 19.59
C PRO A 53 -0.36 -1.49 19.98
N PRO A 54 0.59 -2.43 19.78
CA PRO A 54 0.41 -3.84 20.14
C PRO A 54 -0.08 -4.01 21.58
N ASN A 55 -1.06 -4.87 21.78
CA ASN A 55 -1.68 -5.11 23.07
C ASN A 55 -2.06 -6.59 23.25
N LYS A 56 -2.67 -6.93 24.38
CA LYS A 56 -3.04 -8.32 24.73
C LYS A 56 -4.34 -8.79 24.08
N LYS A 57 -5.08 -7.93 23.36
CA LYS A 57 -6.32 -8.35 22.69
C LYS A 57 -5.98 -9.30 21.53
N PRO A 58 -6.87 -10.24 21.18
CA PRO A 58 -6.71 -11.04 19.98
C PRO A 58 -6.50 -10.15 18.76
N MET A 59 -5.55 -10.53 17.91
CA MET A 59 -5.32 -9.85 16.64
C MET A 59 -6.54 -10.05 15.75
N LYS A 60 -7.10 -8.95 15.23
CA LYS A 60 -8.23 -8.96 14.30
C LYS A 60 -7.94 -8.02 13.14
N THR A 61 -8.60 -8.28 12.00
CA THR A 61 -8.72 -7.31 10.91
C THR A 61 -9.24 -5.99 11.45
N ALA A 62 -8.53 -4.89 11.11
CA ALA A 62 -8.88 -3.55 11.54
C ALA A 62 -8.37 -2.52 10.52
N VAL A 63 -9.23 -2.16 9.56
CA VAL A 63 -8.87 -1.32 8.42
C VAL A 63 -8.81 0.16 8.82
N ALA A 64 -7.70 0.85 8.55
CA ALA A 64 -7.58 2.29 8.74
C ALA A 64 -8.14 3.07 7.55
N ALA A 65 -7.93 2.57 6.32
CA ALA A 65 -8.52 3.15 5.13
C ALA A 65 -8.83 2.08 4.08
N MET A 66 -10.02 2.17 3.49
CA MET A 66 -10.46 1.39 2.32
C MET A 66 -10.56 2.33 1.11
N ILE A 67 -9.79 2.05 0.06
CA ILE A 67 -9.72 2.87 -1.16
C ILE A 67 -10.19 2.05 -2.36
N GLN A 68 -11.27 2.47 -3.00
CA GLN A 68 -11.88 1.76 -4.13
C GLN A 68 -12.06 2.62 -5.39
N GLY A 69 -12.30 3.92 -5.23
CA GLY A 69 -12.54 4.83 -6.35
C GLY A 69 -11.30 5.05 -7.23
N ASP A 70 -11.48 5.02 -8.54
CA ASP A 70 -10.40 5.11 -9.52
C ASP A 70 -9.76 6.51 -9.55
N LYS A 71 -8.48 6.61 -9.93
CA LYS A 71 -7.70 7.87 -10.05
C LYS A 71 -7.58 8.63 -8.73
N SER A 72 -7.31 7.91 -7.64
CA SER A 72 -7.18 8.52 -6.31
C SER A 72 -5.72 8.89 -5.97
N LEU A 73 -5.52 10.07 -5.40
CA LEU A 73 -4.24 10.57 -4.92
C LEU A 73 -4.24 10.80 -3.42
N PHE A 74 -3.29 10.18 -2.73
CA PHE A 74 -2.99 10.44 -1.32
C PHE A 74 -1.62 11.10 -1.21
N TYR A 75 -1.58 12.38 -0.82
CA TYR A 75 -0.36 13.17 -0.73
C TYR A 75 -0.07 13.60 0.72
N ARG A 76 1.09 13.18 1.25
CA ARG A 76 1.48 13.45 2.65
C ARG A 76 0.42 12.95 3.65
N CYS A 77 -0.16 11.78 3.42
CA CYS A 77 -1.11 11.16 4.34
C CYS A 77 -0.44 10.17 5.31
N GLY A 78 -1.13 9.85 6.40
CA GLY A 78 -0.77 8.77 7.32
C GLY A 78 -1.81 7.66 7.30
N PHE A 79 -1.37 6.41 7.36
CA PHE A 79 -2.21 5.23 7.50
C PHE A 79 -1.61 4.34 8.58
N PHE A 80 -2.30 4.22 9.72
CA PHE A 80 -1.78 3.50 10.88
C PHE A 80 -2.79 2.46 11.36
N GLY A 81 -2.32 1.24 11.54
CA GLY A 81 -3.11 0.14 12.06
C GLY A 81 -2.21 -1.00 12.50
N PHE A 82 -2.75 -2.22 12.52
CA PHE A 82 -2.00 -3.43 12.85
C PHE A 82 -2.18 -4.52 11.81
N GLN A 83 -3.31 -5.22 11.79
CA GLN A 83 -3.67 -6.13 10.71
C GLN A 83 -4.59 -5.42 9.71
N ASP A 84 -4.31 -5.58 8.41
CA ASP A 84 -5.17 -5.11 7.31
C ASP A 84 -5.34 -3.56 7.27
N THR A 85 -4.26 -2.81 7.55
CA THR A 85 -4.30 -1.34 7.72
C THR A 85 -4.82 -0.56 6.50
N LEU A 86 -4.28 -0.80 5.30
CA LEU A 86 -4.67 -0.12 4.07
C LEU A 86 -5.23 -1.15 3.09
N TRP A 87 -6.55 -1.09 2.90
CA TRP A 87 -7.24 -1.88 1.89
C TRP A 87 -7.30 -1.08 0.58
N ASP A 88 -6.33 -1.33 -0.28
CA ASP A 88 -6.21 -0.80 -1.64
C ASP A 88 -7.02 -1.66 -2.62
N VAL A 89 -8.34 -1.49 -2.60
CA VAL A 89 -9.33 -2.43 -3.16
C VAL A 89 -9.15 -2.63 -4.66
N SER A 90 -9.28 -1.56 -5.44
CA SER A 90 -9.32 -1.58 -6.90
C SER A 90 -9.11 -0.17 -7.45
N GLY A 91 -8.83 -0.04 -8.74
CA GLY A 91 -8.64 1.26 -9.39
C GLY A 91 -7.17 1.71 -9.39
N ARG A 92 -6.91 2.88 -9.97
CA ARG A 92 -5.56 3.43 -10.13
C ARG A 92 -5.27 4.44 -9.05
N HIS A 93 -4.25 4.19 -8.24
CA HIS A 93 -3.93 5.05 -7.11
C HIS A 93 -2.47 5.49 -7.09
N TYR A 94 -2.25 6.67 -6.52
CA TYR A 94 -0.92 7.19 -6.25
C TYR A 94 -0.81 7.64 -4.80
N PHE A 95 0.13 7.02 -4.08
CA PHE A 95 0.46 7.38 -2.72
C PHE A 95 1.85 8.03 -2.70
N LYS A 96 1.92 9.31 -2.35
CA LYS A 96 3.16 10.09 -2.38
C LYS A 96 3.44 10.76 -1.04
N LEU A 97 4.67 10.61 -0.53
CA LEU A 97 5.11 11.14 0.77
C LEU A 97 4.24 10.66 1.95
N CYS A 98 3.53 9.54 1.79
CA CYS A 98 2.72 8.97 2.85
C CYS A 98 3.56 8.14 3.83
N THR A 99 2.99 7.89 4.99
CA THR A 99 3.51 6.91 5.96
C THR A 99 2.46 5.83 6.15
N ILE A 100 2.82 4.58 5.91
CA ILE A 100 1.93 3.42 6.07
C ILE A 100 2.58 2.48 7.08
N GLN A 101 1.86 2.13 8.14
CA GLN A 101 2.38 1.31 9.23
C GLN A 101 1.41 0.20 9.64
N GLY A 102 1.94 -1.01 9.79
CA GLY A 102 1.20 -2.16 10.33
C GLY A 102 2.09 -3.39 10.54
N ALA A 103 1.47 -4.55 10.73
CA ALA A 103 2.15 -5.82 11.04
C ALA A 103 1.80 -6.94 10.07
N VAL A 104 0.51 -7.18 9.82
CA VAL A 104 0.02 -8.30 8.99
C VAL A 104 -0.82 -7.74 7.86
N ASP A 105 -0.47 -8.09 6.61
CA ASP A 105 -1.20 -7.71 5.39
C ASP A 105 -1.61 -6.24 5.34
N PHE A 106 -0.77 -5.38 5.89
CA PHE A 106 -1.15 -4.01 6.19
C PHE A 106 -1.25 -3.11 4.94
N ILE A 107 -0.85 -3.62 3.78
CA ILE A 107 -1.22 -3.11 2.45
C ILE A 107 -1.71 -4.32 1.65
N PHE A 108 -2.97 -4.31 1.24
CA PHE A 108 -3.58 -5.44 0.54
C PHE A 108 -4.71 -4.99 -0.39
N GLY A 109 -5.07 -5.83 -1.35
CA GLY A 109 -6.13 -5.59 -2.32
C GLY A 109 -5.66 -5.77 -3.76
N ALA A 110 -6.43 -5.24 -4.72
CA ALA A 110 -6.20 -5.40 -6.16
C ALA A 110 -6.01 -4.06 -6.89
N GLY A 111 -5.73 -2.97 -6.17
CA GLY A 111 -5.39 -1.68 -6.73
C GLY A 111 -4.17 -1.71 -7.67
N GLN A 112 -4.25 -0.94 -8.74
CA GLN A 112 -3.13 -0.65 -9.64
C GLN A 112 -2.44 0.61 -9.12
N SER A 113 -1.46 0.43 -8.24
CA SER A 113 -0.99 1.53 -7.40
C SER A 113 0.52 1.75 -7.46
N LEU A 114 0.93 3.02 -7.40
CA LEU A 114 2.31 3.42 -7.15
C LEU A 114 2.46 3.99 -5.74
N TYR A 115 3.48 3.51 -5.02
CA TYR A 115 3.78 3.91 -3.65
C TYR A 115 5.17 4.55 -3.56
N GLU A 116 5.21 5.87 -3.43
CA GLU A 116 6.43 6.64 -3.09
C GLU A 116 6.38 7.08 -1.63
N CYS A 117 6.50 6.10 -0.74
CA CYS A 117 6.12 6.22 0.67
C CYS A 117 7.19 5.72 1.64
N LYS A 118 7.02 6.07 2.92
CA LYS A 118 7.68 5.38 4.03
C LYS A 118 6.76 4.25 4.51
N ILE A 119 7.20 3.01 4.34
CA ILE A 119 6.51 1.81 4.82
C ILE A 119 7.18 1.34 6.11
N VAL A 120 6.40 1.10 7.17
CA VAL A 120 6.90 0.74 8.50
C VAL A 120 6.25 -0.56 8.96
N GLY A 121 7.04 -1.64 9.01
CA GLY A 121 6.62 -2.92 9.57
C GLY A 121 6.85 -3.00 11.08
N ASN A 122 5.89 -3.52 11.83
CA ASN A 122 6.03 -3.80 13.26
C ASN A 122 6.68 -5.19 13.46
N GLY A 123 7.99 -5.21 13.71
CA GLY A 123 8.76 -6.45 13.94
C GLY A 123 9.28 -7.09 12.66
N ASN A 124 9.70 -8.36 12.75
CA ASN A 124 10.18 -9.11 11.59
C ASN A 124 9.05 -9.33 10.59
N THR A 125 9.27 -9.00 9.31
CA THR A 125 8.21 -9.02 8.29
C THR A 125 8.66 -9.64 6.97
N TYR A 126 7.70 -10.22 6.27
CA TYR A 126 7.81 -10.50 4.84
C TYR A 126 7.59 -9.21 4.03
N LEU A 127 8.08 -9.19 2.80
CA LEU A 127 7.78 -8.16 1.80
C LEU A 127 6.34 -8.30 1.26
N GLY A 128 5.79 -9.52 1.26
CA GLY A 128 4.40 -9.77 0.90
C GLY A 128 4.05 -11.25 0.87
N ARG A 129 2.75 -11.53 0.84
CA ARG A 129 2.19 -12.87 0.64
C ARG A 129 1.09 -12.87 -0.41
N ALA A 130 1.00 -13.94 -1.20
CA ALA A 130 0.06 -14.00 -2.32
C ALA A 130 -1.37 -14.34 -1.88
N TRP A 131 -2.20 -13.33 -1.60
CA TRP A 131 -3.61 -13.54 -1.23
C TRP A 131 -4.45 -14.17 -2.37
N ARG A 132 -4.11 -13.88 -3.63
CA ARG A 132 -4.81 -14.37 -4.83
C ARG A 132 -3.84 -14.90 -5.87
N ASP A 133 -4.35 -15.71 -6.78
CA ASP A 133 -3.65 -16.12 -7.99
C ASP A 133 -3.21 -14.86 -8.78
N TYR A 134 -2.09 -14.94 -9.48
CA TYR A 134 -1.50 -13.82 -10.23
C TYR A 134 -1.11 -12.57 -9.42
N ALA A 135 -1.00 -12.67 -8.09
CA ALA A 135 -0.58 -11.55 -7.24
C ALA A 135 0.75 -10.91 -7.73
N ARG A 136 0.81 -9.57 -7.68
CA ARG A 136 1.92 -8.78 -8.19
C ARG A 136 2.37 -7.72 -7.20
N VAL A 137 3.66 -7.73 -6.85
CA VAL A 137 4.31 -6.72 -6.02
C VAL A 137 5.75 -6.52 -6.52
N LEU A 138 6.14 -5.26 -6.71
CA LEU A 138 7.50 -4.89 -7.08
C LEU A 138 8.03 -3.87 -6.06
N PHE A 139 9.15 -4.20 -5.40
CA PHE A 139 9.96 -3.20 -4.73
C PHE A 139 11.06 -2.72 -5.68
N TYR A 140 11.02 -1.43 -6.02
CA TYR A 140 11.97 -0.80 -6.93
C TYR A 140 12.69 0.36 -6.25
N ASN A 141 14.02 0.40 -6.34
CA ASN A 141 14.87 1.48 -5.81
C ASN A 141 14.54 1.87 -4.36
N SER A 142 14.24 0.88 -3.52
CA SER A 142 13.77 1.07 -2.14
C SER A 142 14.87 0.74 -1.13
N SER A 143 14.90 1.46 -0.02
CA SER A 143 15.76 1.15 1.13
C SER A 143 15.02 0.24 2.11
N MET A 144 15.62 -0.88 2.49
CA MET A 144 15.06 -1.91 3.35
C MET A 144 15.92 -2.10 4.60
N SER A 145 15.33 -1.99 5.79
CA SER A 145 16.00 -2.34 7.04
C SER A 145 16.06 -3.85 7.26
N GLU A 146 16.85 -4.25 8.25
CA GLU A 146 17.14 -5.63 8.66
C GLU A 146 15.93 -6.44 9.14
N ILE A 147 14.76 -5.82 9.31
CA ILE A 147 13.54 -6.51 9.75
C ILE A 147 12.95 -7.43 8.67
N ILE A 148 13.38 -7.27 7.41
CA ILE A 148 12.93 -8.12 6.31
C ILE A 148 13.48 -9.53 6.49
N VAL A 149 12.58 -10.51 6.63
CA VAL A 149 12.98 -11.90 6.80
C VAL A 149 13.74 -12.40 5.57
N PRO A 150 14.79 -13.23 5.72
CA PRO A 150 15.63 -13.64 4.59
C PRO A 150 14.87 -14.31 3.44
N LYS A 151 13.84 -15.11 3.74
CA LYS A 151 12.93 -15.74 2.76
C LYS A 151 12.23 -14.70 1.87
N GLY A 152 11.95 -13.51 2.42
CA GLY A 152 11.39 -12.34 1.73
C GLY A 152 9.91 -12.42 1.41
N TRP A 153 9.46 -13.52 0.81
CA TRP A 153 8.12 -13.65 0.26
C TRP A 153 7.44 -14.96 0.67
N ASP A 154 6.10 -14.93 0.70
CA ASP A 154 5.29 -16.12 0.89
C ASP A 154 4.29 -16.34 -0.25
N CYS A 155 4.24 -17.55 -0.80
CA CYS A 155 3.27 -17.92 -1.85
C CYS A 155 1.88 -18.21 -1.29
N TRP A 156 1.72 -18.28 0.03
CA TRP A 156 0.47 -18.64 0.68
C TRP A 156 -0.02 -20.00 0.15
N TYR A 157 -1.22 -20.06 -0.42
CA TYR A 157 -1.83 -21.27 -1.00
C TYR A 157 -1.45 -21.52 -2.47
N ASN A 158 -0.51 -20.76 -3.03
CA ASN A 158 -0.03 -20.91 -4.41
C ASN A 158 1.18 -21.87 -4.54
N VAL A 159 1.37 -22.79 -3.60
CA VAL A 159 2.43 -23.80 -3.70
C VAL A 159 2.27 -24.60 -4.99
N GLY A 160 3.33 -24.70 -5.80
CA GLY A 160 3.31 -25.33 -7.13
C GLY A 160 2.72 -24.45 -8.25
N ARG A 161 2.19 -23.28 -7.94
CA ARG A 161 1.63 -22.29 -8.88
C ARG A 161 2.35 -20.94 -8.82
N GLU A 162 3.53 -20.89 -8.21
CA GLU A 162 4.32 -19.67 -8.02
C GLU A 162 4.77 -19.05 -9.36
N TYR A 163 4.77 -19.84 -10.44
CA TYR A 163 5.09 -19.36 -11.78
C TYR A 163 4.13 -18.25 -12.26
N GLN A 164 2.90 -18.21 -11.74
CA GLN A 164 1.88 -17.20 -12.05
C GLN A 164 2.08 -15.89 -11.28
N LEU A 165 2.80 -15.91 -10.16
CA LEU A 165 3.02 -14.74 -9.31
C LEU A 165 4.06 -13.80 -9.92
N THR A 166 3.93 -12.50 -9.66
CA THR A 166 4.90 -11.48 -10.06
C THR A 166 5.43 -10.73 -8.83
N PHE A 167 6.25 -11.42 -8.03
CA PHE A 167 6.98 -10.80 -6.91
C PHE A 167 8.42 -10.54 -7.31
N ALA A 168 8.86 -9.29 -7.18
CA ALA A 168 10.18 -8.87 -7.65
C ALA A 168 10.78 -7.78 -6.75
N GLU A 169 12.11 -7.77 -6.70
CA GLU A 169 12.92 -6.75 -6.05
C GLU A 169 13.96 -6.27 -7.09
N HIS A 170 14.12 -4.96 -7.26
CA HIS A 170 15.11 -4.40 -8.18
C HIS A 170 15.75 -3.12 -7.63
N SER A 171 17.08 -3.04 -7.68
CA SER A 171 17.87 -1.90 -7.18
C SER A 171 17.59 -1.51 -5.71
N CYS A 172 17.09 -2.45 -4.90
CA CYS A 172 16.86 -2.20 -3.47
C CYS A 172 18.19 -2.22 -2.69
N LYS A 173 18.26 -1.43 -1.63
CA LYS A 173 19.46 -1.24 -0.80
C LYS A 173 19.15 -1.44 0.68
N GLY A 174 20.18 -1.60 1.50
CA GLY A 174 20.07 -1.76 2.95
C GLY A 174 20.16 -3.22 3.40
N LEU A 175 20.18 -3.44 4.71
CA LEU A 175 20.43 -4.77 5.29
C LEU A 175 19.34 -5.80 4.92
N GLY A 176 18.10 -5.35 4.76
CA GLY A 176 16.98 -6.20 4.37
C GLY A 176 16.96 -6.59 2.89
N SER A 177 17.75 -5.92 2.04
CA SER A 177 17.73 -6.14 0.58
C SER A 177 18.64 -7.28 0.11
N ASN A 178 19.27 -8.04 1.02
CA ASN A 178 20.08 -9.19 0.65
C ASN A 178 19.18 -10.33 0.14
N THR A 179 19.32 -10.64 -1.15
CA THR A 179 18.49 -11.64 -1.83
C THR A 179 19.05 -13.07 -1.78
N ALA A 180 20.22 -13.31 -1.18
CA ALA A 180 20.92 -14.61 -1.24
C ALA A 180 20.11 -15.78 -0.64
N ARG A 181 19.17 -15.50 0.27
CA ARG A 181 18.30 -16.48 0.93
C ARG A 181 16.82 -16.34 0.57
N ARG A 182 16.50 -15.59 -0.49
CA ARG A 182 15.12 -15.42 -0.97
C ARG A 182 14.57 -16.72 -1.51
N VAL A 183 13.25 -16.82 -1.53
CA VAL A 183 12.54 -17.86 -2.28
C VAL A 183 13.05 -17.95 -3.73
N LYS A 184 13.18 -19.19 -4.24
CA LYS A 184 13.74 -19.43 -5.58
C LYS A 184 12.84 -18.95 -6.72
N TRP A 185 11.55 -18.77 -6.47
CA TRP A 185 10.55 -18.38 -7.47
C TRP A 185 10.40 -16.86 -7.64
N ILE A 186 11.19 -16.04 -6.93
CA ILE A 186 11.21 -14.58 -7.13
C ILE A 186 11.53 -14.24 -8.59
N LYS A 187 10.82 -13.26 -9.15
CA LYS A 187 10.96 -12.89 -10.56
C LYS A 187 12.10 -11.90 -10.76
N LYS A 188 12.88 -12.12 -11.82
CA LYS A 188 13.73 -11.11 -12.45
C LYS A 188 13.00 -10.57 -13.67
N LEU A 189 12.62 -9.31 -13.64
CA LEU A 189 11.83 -8.69 -14.71
C LEU A 189 12.75 -8.24 -15.86
N SER A 190 12.24 -8.24 -17.08
CA SER A 190 12.94 -7.64 -18.22
C SER A 190 13.01 -6.12 -18.06
N PRO A 191 14.02 -5.43 -18.63
CA PRO A 191 14.11 -3.97 -18.56
C PRO A 191 12.84 -3.27 -19.09
N GLN A 192 12.22 -3.79 -20.14
CA GLN A 192 11.00 -3.23 -20.71
C GLN A 192 9.82 -3.34 -19.74
N TYR A 193 9.62 -4.51 -19.12
CA TYR A 193 8.52 -4.72 -18.20
C TYR A 193 8.75 -3.99 -16.86
N LEU A 194 10.00 -3.93 -16.40
CA LEU A 194 10.39 -3.12 -15.26
C LEU A 194 10.04 -1.64 -15.49
N ASN A 195 10.46 -1.07 -16.62
CA ASN A 195 10.15 0.32 -16.98
C ASN A 195 8.64 0.56 -17.09
N HIS A 196 7.88 -0.41 -17.59
CA HIS A 196 6.43 -0.31 -17.64
C HIS A 196 5.81 -0.20 -16.24
N LEU A 197 6.24 -1.03 -15.28
CA LEU A 197 5.70 -1.04 -13.92
C LEU A 197 6.15 0.14 -13.06
N THR A 198 7.31 0.74 -13.36
CA THR A 198 7.88 1.86 -12.57
C THR A 198 7.56 3.23 -13.14
N SER A 199 7.11 3.31 -14.40
CA SER A 199 6.69 4.55 -15.03
C SER A 199 5.33 5.03 -14.50
N PHE A 200 5.11 6.35 -14.46
CA PHE A 200 3.79 6.92 -14.21
C PHE A 200 2.73 6.42 -15.18
N SER A 201 3.10 6.02 -16.41
CA SER A 201 2.19 5.42 -17.37
C SER A 201 1.53 4.12 -16.88
N PHE A 202 2.08 3.49 -15.84
CA PHE A 202 1.46 2.34 -15.18
C PHE A 202 0.09 2.72 -14.60
N ILE A 203 -0.02 3.89 -13.96
CA ILE A 203 -1.27 4.38 -13.38
C ILE A 203 -1.92 5.48 -14.20
N ASP A 204 -1.18 6.13 -15.09
CA ASP A 204 -1.64 7.24 -15.93
C ASP A 204 -1.72 6.80 -17.38
N ASP A 205 -2.90 6.29 -17.77
CA ASP A 205 -3.16 5.87 -19.14
C ASP A 205 -3.24 7.08 -20.09
N LYS A 206 -3.68 6.84 -21.34
CA LYS A 206 -3.85 7.91 -22.34
C LYS A 206 -4.80 9.03 -21.90
N GLN A 207 -5.59 8.87 -20.83
CA GLN A 207 -6.48 9.90 -20.31
C GLN A 207 -5.72 11.00 -19.53
N GLY A 208 -4.48 10.73 -19.09
CA GLY A 208 -3.61 11.71 -18.45
C GLY A 208 -4.19 12.30 -17.16
N TRP A 209 -4.82 11.50 -16.30
CA TRP A 209 -5.47 11.98 -15.09
C TRP A 209 -4.49 12.65 -14.12
N MET A 210 -3.24 12.17 -14.09
CA MET A 210 -2.20 12.78 -13.25
C MET A 210 -1.89 14.22 -13.69
N ARG A 211 -1.95 14.51 -14.99
CA ARG A 211 -1.74 15.87 -15.53
C ARG A 211 -2.93 16.80 -15.29
N LYS A 212 -4.11 16.24 -14.98
CA LYS A 212 -5.34 16.98 -14.67
C LYS A 212 -5.50 17.27 -13.18
N LEU A 213 -4.59 16.76 -12.35
CA LEU A 213 -4.57 17.07 -10.93
C LEU A 213 -4.34 18.57 -10.69
N PRO A 214 -5.08 19.20 -9.76
CA PRO A 214 -4.86 20.59 -9.40
C PRO A 214 -3.39 20.91 -9.03
N PHE A 215 -2.81 21.94 -9.67
CA PHE A 215 -1.38 22.32 -9.53
C PHE A 215 -0.92 22.54 -8.08
N HIS A 216 -1.80 23.00 -7.19
CA HIS A 216 -1.48 23.32 -5.81
C HIS A 216 -1.34 22.08 -4.90
N ILE A 217 -1.62 20.87 -5.40
CA ILE A 217 -1.56 19.65 -4.58
C ILE A 217 -0.14 19.39 -4.08
N PHE A 218 0.87 19.63 -4.90
CA PHE A 218 2.28 19.36 -4.55
C PHE A 218 3.01 20.55 -3.91
N MET A 219 2.35 21.71 -3.79
CA MET A 219 2.91 22.88 -3.13
C MET A 219 2.80 22.76 -1.61
N ALA A 220 3.75 23.36 -0.90
CA ALA A 220 3.88 23.31 0.56
C ALA A 220 2.72 24.04 1.24
#